data_AF-A0A497IAA1-F1
#
_entry.id   AF-A0A497IAA1-F1
#
_cell.length_a   1.000
_cell.length_b   1.000
_cell.length_c   1.000
_cell.angle_alpha   90.00
_cell.angle_beta   90.00
_cell.angle_gamma   90.00
#
_symmetry.space_group_name_H-M   'P 1'
#
loop_
_entity.id
_entity.type
_entity.pdbx_description
1 polymer ?
#
loop_
_entity_poly.entity_id
_entity_poly.type
_entity_poly.pdbx_seq_one_letter_code
_entity_poly.pdbx_strand_id
1 'polypeptide(L)'
;MHSTRGQISVEVIAIIGFLILFMLPLMYLLLTQAGEFNEEAAVASVSESSVRLATVADQVGRMGPGSKVVVQLDIPEGVESVSASDHSYGGEIVFTMRTSAGITDVVSMSAFPLSEGPNLQFLNSAGTHSVLVEYPISGGNILVGN
;
A
#
# COMPACT_ATOMS: atom_id res chain seq x y z
N MET A 1 -39.87 1.09 56.23
CA MET A 1 -38.41 1.10 56.02
C MET A 1 -38.16 1.36 54.53
N HIS A 2 -37.72 2.57 54.18
CA HIS A 2 -37.38 2.91 52.80
C HIS A 2 -36.10 2.15 52.41
N SER A 3 -36.15 1.38 51.32
CA SER A 3 -35.03 0.60 50.80
C SER A 3 -34.03 1.52 50.08
N THR A 4 -33.23 2.25 50.83
CA THR A 4 -32.18 3.15 50.32
C THR A 4 -31.13 2.42 49.47
N ARG A 5 -30.88 1.14 49.76
CA ARG A 5 -29.92 0.31 49.00
C ARG A 5 -30.41 -0.02 47.58
N GLY A 6 -31.71 -0.22 47.40
CA GLY A 6 -32.31 -0.48 46.09
C GLY A 6 -32.24 0.75 45.19
N GLN A 7 -32.56 1.92 45.73
CA GLN A 7 -32.51 3.19 45.00
C GLN A 7 -31.08 3.54 44.54
N ILE A 8 -30.08 3.37 45.41
CA ILE A 8 -28.67 3.59 45.07
C ILE A 8 -28.21 2.64 43.96
N SER A 9 -28.64 1.37 44.01
CA SER A 9 -28.27 0.38 42.98
C SER A 9 -28.85 0.75 41.60
N VAL A 10 -30.08 1.25 41.56
CA VAL A 10 -30.73 1.70 40.31
C VAL A 10 -30.03 2.94 39.76
N GLU A 11 -29.64 3.89 40.61
CA GLU A 11 -28.93 5.10 40.21
C GLU A 11 -27.55 4.77 39.62
N VAL A 12 -26.81 3.86 40.26
CA VAL A 12 -25.50 3.39 39.73
C VAL A 12 -25.67 2.67 38.39
N ILE A 13 -26.66 1.80 38.24
CA ILE A 13 -26.94 1.11 36.97
C ILE A 13 -27.32 2.13 35.88
N ALA A 14 -28.11 3.15 36.21
CA ALA A 14 -28.47 4.21 35.27
C ALA A 14 -27.24 5.02 34.81
N ILE A 15 -26.33 5.36 35.73
CA ILE A 15 -25.08 6.06 35.42
C ILE A 15 -24.18 5.21 34.51
N ILE A 16 -24.02 3.92 34.82
CA ILE A 16 -23.23 2.99 33.98
C ILE A 16 -23.86 2.83 32.60
N GLY A 17 -25.19 2.71 32.52
CA GLY A 17 -25.91 2.62 31.25
C GLY A 17 -25.70 3.86 30.38
N PHE A 18 -25.75 5.05 30.98
CA PHE A 18 -25.45 6.31 30.29
C PHE A 18 -23.99 6.37 29.82
N LEU A 19 -23.03 5.93 30.65
CA LEU A 19 -21.63 5.86 30.25
C LEU A 19 -21.42 4.97 29.02
N ILE A 20 -22.02 3.77 29.00
CA ILE A 20 -21.94 2.87 27.85
C ILE A 20 -22.59 3.48 26.62
N LEU A 21 -23.75 4.14 26.78
CA LEU A 21 -24.46 4.83 25.69
C LEU A 21 -23.58 5.88 25.01
N PHE A 22 -22.80 6.65 25.77
CA PHE A 22 -21.85 7.62 25.22
C PHE A 22 -20.58 6.97 24.65
N MET A 23 -20.18 5.80 25.17
CA MET A 23 -18.97 5.12 24.73
C MET A 23 -19.13 4.49 23.33
N LEU A 24 -20.32 3.96 23.01
CA LEU A 24 -20.60 3.34 21.71
C LEU A 24 -20.33 4.25 20.49
N PRO A 25 -20.85 5.49 20.39
CA PRO A 25 -20.57 6.36 19.24
C PRO A 25 -19.11 6.79 19.18
N LEU A 26 -18.44 6.96 20.34
CA LEU A 26 -17.02 7.27 20.38
C LEU A 26 -16.18 6.11 19.82
N MET A 27 -16.50 4.89 20.24
CA MET A 27 -15.83 3.68 19.76
C MET A 27 -16.04 3.48 18.27
N TYR A 28 -17.26 3.73 17.76
CA TYR A 28 -17.57 3.68 16.34
C TYR A 28 -16.70 4.65 15.54
N LEU A 29 -16.61 5.92 15.96
CA LEU A 29 -15.80 6.93 15.28
C LEU A 29 -14.31 6.55 15.27
N LEU A 30 -13.79 6.07 16.40
CA LEU A 30 -12.40 5.63 16.51
C LEU A 30 -12.10 4.46 15.56
N LEU A 31 -13.00 3.49 15.44
CA LEU A 31 -12.81 2.35 14.54
C LEU A 31 -12.83 2.76 13.07
N THR A 32 -13.75 3.65 12.67
CA THR A 32 -13.81 4.13 11.28
C THR A 32 -12.57 4.95 10.92
N GLN A 33 -12.15 5.83 11.83
CA GLN A 33 -10.99 6.69 11.60
C GLN A 33 -9.67 5.91 11.60
N ALA A 34 -9.55 4.87 12.44
CA ALA A 34 -8.39 3.98 12.41
C ALA A 34 -8.26 3.23 11.07
N GLY A 35 -9.38 2.88 10.43
CA GLY A 35 -9.39 2.27 9.10
C GLY A 35 -8.81 3.19 8.03
N GLU A 36 -9.28 4.44 7.96
CA GLU A 36 -8.81 5.45 7.02
C GLU A 36 -7.30 5.72 7.15
N PHE A 37 -6.81 5.84 8.39
CA PHE A 37 -5.37 6.04 8.64
C PHE A 37 -4.51 4.88 8.16
N ASN A 38 -4.98 3.64 8.32
CA ASN A 38 -4.25 2.47 7.83
C ASN A 38 -4.20 2.43 6.30
N GLU A 39 -5.29 2.82 5.62
CA GLU A 39 -5.32 2.91 4.16
C GLU A 39 -4.39 3.99 3.63
N GLU A 40 -4.37 5.18 4.24
CA GLU A 40 -3.45 6.26 3.86
C GLU A 40 -1.98 5.85 4.02
N ALA A 41 -1.66 5.15 5.11
CA ALA A 41 -0.33 4.60 5.32
C ALA A 41 0.04 3.53 4.26
N ALA A 42 -0.90 2.69 3.86
CA ALA A 42 -0.70 1.72 2.79
C ALA A 42 -0.46 2.40 1.44
N VAL A 43 -1.24 3.42 1.07
CA VAL A 43 -1.02 4.21 -0.16
C VAL A 43 0.37 4.84 -0.16
N ALA A 44 0.79 5.43 0.97
CA ALA A 44 2.10 6.03 1.11
C ALA A 44 3.23 4.99 0.95
N SER A 45 3.07 3.80 1.53
CA SER A 45 4.04 2.70 1.41
C SER A 45 4.16 2.20 -0.04
N VAL A 46 3.04 2.03 -0.76
CA VAL A 46 3.06 1.68 -2.19
C VAL A 46 3.74 2.77 -3.01
N SER A 47 3.47 4.04 -2.71
CA SER A 47 4.11 5.18 -3.38
C SER A 47 5.62 5.16 -3.21
N GLU A 48 6.11 4.94 -1.99
CA GLU A 48 7.54 4.79 -1.73
C GLU A 48 8.16 3.62 -2.51
N SER A 49 7.51 2.45 -2.49
CA SER A 49 7.96 1.26 -3.24
C SER A 49 7.97 1.50 -4.75
N SER A 50 6.95 2.17 -5.29
CA SER A 50 6.83 2.53 -6.71
C SER A 50 7.94 3.49 -7.15
N VAL A 51 8.17 4.56 -6.38
CA VAL A 51 9.25 5.54 -6.65
C VAL A 51 10.63 4.89 -6.53
N ARG A 52 10.82 4.01 -5.53
CA ARG A 52 12.07 3.27 -5.36
C ARG A 52 12.35 2.37 -6.54
N LEU A 53 11.34 1.67 -7.05
CA LEU A 53 11.46 0.80 -8.22
C LEU A 53 11.81 1.60 -9.48
N ALA A 54 11.14 2.73 -9.71
CA ALA A 54 11.45 3.64 -10.81
C ALA A 54 12.89 4.20 -10.71
N THR A 55 13.33 4.57 -9.49
CA THR A 55 14.68 5.06 -9.25
C THR A 55 15.74 4.01 -9.54
N VAL A 56 15.50 2.76 -9.16
CA VAL A 56 16.40 1.64 -9.44
C VAL A 56 16.42 1.33 -10.94
N ALA A 57 15.27 1.36 -11.61
CA ALA A 57 15.21 1.22 -13.06
C ALA A 57 16.04 2.30 -13.75
N ASP A 58 15.92 3.56 -13.32
CA ASP A 58 16.75 4.65 -13.83
C ASP A 58 18.25 4.44 -13.57
N GLN A 59 18.64 3.90 -12.42
CA GLN A 59 20.03 3.55 -12.13
C GLN A 59 20.54 2.46 -13.08
N VAL A 60 19.75 1.40 -13.27
CA VAL A 60 20.03 0.29 -14.18
C VAL A 60 20.14 0.78 -15.63
N GLY A 61 19.20 1.62 -16.07
CA GLY A 61 19.24 2.27 -17.38
C GLY A 61 20.52 3.08 -17.60
N ARG A 62 20.93 3.86 -16.59
CA ARG A 62 22.19 4.65 -16.64
C ARG A 62 23.46 3.81 -16.61
N MET A 63 23.44 2.65 -15.96
CA MET A 63 24.57 1.70 -15.98
C MET A 63 24.72 1.02 -17.35
N GLY A 64 23.63 0.92 -18.10
CA GLY A 64 23.61 0.42 -19.47
C GLY A 64 23.34 -1.09 -19.59
N PRO A 65 23.38 -1.63 -20.82
CA PRO A 65 23.03 -3.02 -21.11
C PRO A 65 23.89 -4.03 -20.34
N GLY A 66 23.26 -5.08 -19.83
CA GLY A 66 23.87 -6.12 -19.01
C GLY A 66 23.97 -5.79 -17.51
N SER A 67 23.48 -4.62 -17.10
CA SER A 67 23.39 -4.26 -15.70
C SER A 67 22.13 -4.82 -15.05
N LYS A 68 22.23 -5.17 -13.77
CA LYS A 68 21.14 -5.73 -12.98
C LYS A 68 21.26 -5.33 -11.52
N VAL A 69 20.13 -5.07 -10.88
CA VAL A 69 20.03 -4.72 -9.47
C VAL A 69 18.84 -5.45 -8.86
N VAL A 70 19.04 -5.99 -7.67
CA VAL A 70 17.95 -6.52 -6.86
C VAL A 70 17.55 -5.46 -5.85
N VAL A 71 16.27 -5.11 -5.83
CA VAL A 71 15.69 -4.17 -4.87
C VAL A 71 14.67 -4.88 -4.01
N GLN A 72 14.70 -4.57 -2.72
CA GLN A 72 13.71 -5.05 -1.77
C GLN A 72 12.59 -4.01 -1.65
N LEU A 73 11.35 -4.44 -1.85
CA LEU A 73 10.15 -3.60 -1.75
C LEU A 73 9.25 -4.15 -0.66
N ASP A 74 8.64 -3.25 0.10
CA ASP A 74 7.60 -3.59 1.08
C ASP A 74 6.24 -3.26 0.45
N ILE A 75 5.42 -4.30 0.31
CA ILE A 75 4.11 -4.21 -0.31
C ILE A 75 3.04 -4.37 0.78
N PRO A 76 2.15 -3.40 0.99
CA PRO A 76 1.06 -3.52 1.95
C PRO A 76 -0.08 -4.40 1.42
N GLU A 77 -1.05 -4.70 2.27
CA GLU A 77 -2.30 -5.33 1.86
C GLU A 77 -3.11 -4.43 0.93
N GLY A 78 -3.90 -5.04 0.04
CA GLY A 78 -4.84 -4.34 -0.83
C GLY A 78 -4.34 -4.09 -2.26
N VAL A 79 -3.07 -4.37 -2.58
CA VAL A 79 -2.54 -4.29 -3.95
C VAL A 79 -3.17 -5.38 -4.81
N GLU A 80 -3.88 -5.00 -5.87
CA GLU A 80 -4.56 -5.92 -6.78
C GLU A 80 -3.71 -6.29 -7.99
N SER A 81 -2.97 -5.31 -8.53
CA SER A 81 -2.10 -5.52 -9.69
C SER A 81 -0.92 -4.55 -9.71
N VAL A 82 0.20 -5.03 -10.25
CA VAL A 82 1.38 -4.22 -10.56
C VAL A 82 1.73 -4.43 -12.02
N SER A 83 1.93 -3.33 -12.75
CA SER A 83 2.32 -3.36 -14.16
C SER A 83 3.48 -2.40 -14.43
N ALA A 84 4.33 -2.79 -15.38
CA ALA A 84 5.43 -1.98 -15.88
C ALA A 84 5.35 -1.88 -17.41
N SER A 85 5.17 -0.68 -17.93
CA SER A 85 4.93 -0.45 -19.35
C SER A 85 5.86 0.61 -19.93
N ASP A 86 6.04 0.53 -21.23
CA ASP A 86 6.74 1.55 -22.01
C ASP A 86 5.78 2.71 -22.32
N HIS A 87 6.28 3.93 -22.22
CA HIS A 87 5.54 5.14 -22.51
C HIS A 87 6.41 6.07 -23.38
N SER A 88 5.83 6.89 -24.27
CA SER A 88 6.56 7.63 -25.32
C SER A 88 7.81 8.44 -24.90
N TYR A 89 8.01 8.71 -23.61
CA TYR A 89 9.15 9.46 -23.06
C TYR A 89 9.89 8.72 -21.92
N GLY A 90 9.66 7.43 -21.72
CA GLY A 90 10.23 6.67 -20.60
C GLY A 90 9.42 5.41 -20.32
N GLY A 91 9.28 5.04 -19.05
CA GLY A 91 8.42 3.93 -18.68
C GLY A 91 7.63 4.23 -17.43
N GLU A 92 6.55 3.49 -17.27
CA GLU A 92 5.54 3.74 -16.25
C GLU A 92 5.40 2.49 -15.37
N ILE A 93 5.35 2.71 -14.07
CA ILE A 93 5.07 1.68 -13.07
C ILE A 93 3.74 2.05 -12.41
N VAL A 94 2.77 1.15 -12.50
CA VAL A 94 1.43 1.35 -11.94
C VAL A 94 1.16 0.26 -10.91
N PHE A 95 0.86 0.68 -9.69
CA PHE A 95 0.29 -0.17 -8.66
C PHE A 95 -1.18 0.17 -8.50
N THR A 96 -2.06 -0.80 -8.73
CA THR A 96 -3.50 -0.67 -8.51
C THR A 96 -3.85 -1.26 -7.16
N MET A 97 -4.52 -0.50 -6.32
CA MET A 97 -4.86 -0.87 -4.95
C MET A 97 -6.34 -0.64 -4.66
N ARG A 98 -6.94 -1.54 -3.88
CA ARG A 98 -8.31 -1.38 -3.37
C ARG A 98 -8.30 -0.77 -1.97
N THR A 99 -8.98 0.36 -1.83
CA THR A 99 -9.24 1.07 -0.57
C THR A 99 -10.73 1.09 -0.28
N SER A 100 -11.13 1.56 0.90
CA SER A 100 -12.54 1.77 1.26
C SER A 100 -13.26 2.76 0.35
N ALA A 101 -12.50 3.70 -0.25
CA ALA A 101 -13.01 4.70 -1.20
C ALA A 101 -13.14 4.17 -2.64
N GLY A 102 -12.54 3.02 -2.95
CA GLY A 102 -12.58 2.41 -4.28
C GLY A 102 -11.22 1.91 -4.74
N ILE A 103 -11.04 1.84 -6.06
CA ILE A 103 -9.75 1.49 -6.66
C ILE A 103 -8.93 2.77 -6.85
N THR A 104 -7.66 2.73 -6.47
CA THR A 104 -6.70 3.82 -6.63
C THR A 104 -5.44 3.32 -7.33
N ASP A 105 -4.91 4.12 -8.25
CA ASP A 105 -3.67 3.84 -8.95
C ASP A 105 -2.55 4.72 -8.43
N VAL A 106 -1.43 4.09 -8.09
CA VAL A 106 -0.19 4.75 -7.69
C VAL A 106 0.80 4.61 -8.84
N VAL A 107 1.10 5.73 -9.47
CA VAL A 107 1.89 5.79 -10.71
C VAL A 107 3.26 6.44 -10.44
N SER A 108 4.32 5.80 -10.91
CA SER A 108 5.68 6.37 -10.95
C SER A 108 6.28 6.26 -12.34
N MET A 109 7.05 7.28 -12.71
CA MET A 109 7.70 7.38 -14.02
C MET A 109 9.20 7.09 -13.90
N SER A 110 9.73 6.34 -14.87
CA SER A 110 11.15 6.14 -15.13
C SER A 110 11.54 6.89 -16.41
N ALA A 111 12.77 7.39 -16.46
CA ALA A 111 13.35 8.02 -17.65
C ALA A 111 13.69 7.01 -18.77
N PHE A 112 13.63 5.70 -18.47
CA PHE A 112 13.94 4.62 -19.40
C PHE A 112 12.69 3.78 -19.69
N PRO A 113 12.54 3.24 -20.91
CA PRO A 113 11.43 2.38 -21.25
C PRO A 113 11.45 1.11 -20.39
N LEU A 114 10.29 0.75 -19.86
CA LEU A 114 10.11 -0.41 -18.99
C LEU A 114 9.33 -1.51 -19.71
N SER A 115 9.46 -2.74 -19.21
CA SER A 115 8.60 -3.86 -19.59
C SER A 115 8.49 -4.81 -18.40
N GLU A 116 7.36 -5.51 -18.33
CA GLU A 116 7.15 -6.53 -17.31
C GLU A 116 8.17 -7.65 -17.47
N GLY A 117 8.97 -7.84 -16.43
CA GLY A 117 9.80 -9.02 -16.27
C GLY A 117 8.97 -10.22 -15.81
N PRO A 118 9.59 -11.40 -15.72
CA PRO A 118 8.91 -12.59 -15.24
C PRO A 118 8.32 -12.36 -13.84
N ASN A 119 7.17 -12.98 -13.58
CA ASN A 119 6.56 -13.04 -12.26
C ASN A 119 6.19 -11.71 -11.56
N LEU A 120 6.18 -10.54 -12.22
CA LEU A 120 5.84 -9.25 -11.57
C LEU A 120 4.58 -9.30 -10.67
N GLN A 121 3.62 -10.16 -11.01
CA GLN A 121 2.39 -10.44 -10.26
C GLN A 121 2.60 -10.93 -8.81
N PHE A 122 3.79 -11.39 -8.39
CA PHE A 122 4.03 -11.72 -6.98
C PHE A 122 3.89 -10.50 -6.05
N LEU A 123 4.07 -9.30 -6.61
CA LEU A 123 3.86 -8.02 -5.91
C LEU A 123 2.39 -7.72 -5.62
N ASN A 124 1.45 -8.56 -6.04
CA ASN A 124 0.04 -8.45 -5.66
C ASN A 124 -0.22 -9.02 -4.25
N SER A 125 0.80 -9.56 -3.59
CA SER A 125 0.69 -10.10 -2.23
C SER A 125 1.43 -9.22 -1.23
N ALA A 126 0.84 -9.05 -0.05
CA ALA A 126 1.45 -8.28 1.02
C ALA A 126 2.73 -8.94 1.53
N GLY A 127 3.71 -8.12 1.89
CA GLY A 127 4.98 -8.55 2.45
C GLY A 127 6.18 -7.93 1.73
N THR A 128 7.35 -8.36 2.16
CA THR A 128 8.61 -7.89 1.62
C THR A 128 9.06 -8.77 0.46
N HIS A 129 9.24 -8.18 -0.72
CA HIS A 129 9.62 -8.89 -1.93
C HIS A 129 10.95 -8.42 -2.49
N SER A 130 11.69 -9.32 -3.11
CA SER A 130 12.90 -8.99 -3.88
C SER A 130 12.57 -8.96 -5.36
N VAL A 131 12.74 -7.79 -5.97
CA VAL A 131 12.50 -7.56 -7.40
C VAL A 131 13.83 -7.39 -8.10
N LEU A 132 14.05 -8.15 -9.16
CA LEU A 132 15.15 -7.96 -10.10
C LEU A 132 14.76 -6.88 -11.12
N VAL A 133 15.64 -5.90 -11.25
CA VAL A 133 15.56 -4.89 -12.29
C VAL A 133 16.77 -5.07 -13.18
N GLU A 134 16.54 -5.38 -14.45
CA GLU A 134 17.59 -5.76 -15.40
C GLU A 134 17.48 -4.96 -16.69
N TYR A 135 18.63 -4.49 -17.20
CA TYR A 135 18.76 -4.03 -18.56
C TYR A 135 19.34 -5.17 -19.41
N PRO A 136 18.57 -5.81 -20.30
CA PRO A 136 19.05 -6.88 -21.16
C PRO A 136 20.32 -6.51 -21.94
N ILE A 137 21.24 -7.46 -22.09
CA ILE A 137 22.49 -7.29 -22.87
C ILE A 137 22.19 -6.98 -24.35
N SER A 138 21.05 -7.47 -24.87
CA SER A 138 20.57 -7.15 -26.22
C SER A 138 20.19 -5.69 -26.41
N GLY A 139 20.12 -4.89 -25.35
CA GLY A 139 19.46 -3.59 -25.33
C GLY A 139 17.93 -3.74 -25.29
N GLY A 140 17.23 -2.60 -25.36
CA GLY A 140 15.76 -2.52 -25.29
C GLY A 140 15.25 -2.00 -23.95
N ASN A 141 14.11 -2.53 -23.51
CA ASN A 141 13.41 -2.07 -22.31
C ASN A 141 14.00 -2.70 -21.06
N ILE A 142 13.96 -1.96 -19.95
CA ILE A 142 14.34 -2.47 -18.63
C ILE A 142 13.24 -3.43 -18.15
N LEU A 143 13.64 -4.62 -17.76
CA LEU A 143 12.75 -5.65 -17.25
C LEU A 143 12.63 -5.50 -15.74
N VAL A 144 11.39 -5.48 -15.26
CA VAL A 144 11.06 -5.38 -13.83
C VAL A 144 10.30 -6.64 -13.42
N GLY A 145 10.93 -7.54 -12.65
CA GLY A 145 10.34 -8.84 -12.29
C GLY A 145 11.32 -9.72 -11.53
N ASN A 146 11.10 -11.03 -11.47
CA ASN A 146 12.02 -12.03 -10.91
C ASN A 146 12.02 -13.27 -11.80
#